data_AF-A0A522SQU6-F1
#
_entry.id   AF-A0A522SQU6-F1
#
_cell.length_a   1.000
_cell.length_b   1.000
_cell.length_c   1.000
_cell.angle_alpha   90.00
_cell.angle_beta   90.00
_cell.angle_gamma   90.00
#
_symmetry.space_group_name_H-M   'P 1'
#
loop_
_entity.id
_entity.type
_entity.pdbx_description
1 polymer ?
#
loop_
_entity_poly.entity_id
_entity_poly.type
_entity_poly.pdbx_seq_one_letter_code
_entity_poly.pdbx_strand_id
1 'polypeptide(L)'
;MRQLILIAGGSTLVYFMLALIMGVIPGFELSQTLPGPGVKPLTAIEAEGRDVYVSNGCSYCHTQQVRPLPEDKIFGRPSTAGDFAYQTPELLGSERTGPDLTNVAERRGSQLWQYIHLYNPRAVVPQSIMPSFAWMFRVVDKAPKGVTPVPLPKAFAPSSGVVIPSHKAEALVAYLMSLKQAPLPHAEGSEGAAAPSGASGGSAQTTAPKAAAQQAGGADIAHGKQLYDDNCAACHQATGTGMAGAFPPLKGNAVVNDADPTEHIHVVLFGLQGKAVDGVKYDSPMPAWGQQFSDKEIADIIDFERSAWGNHGKQITAADVAAVRAKGAGK
;
A
#
# COMPACT_ATOMS: atom_id res chain seq x y z
N MET A 1 -42.84 -31.34 -41.42
CA MET A 1 -41.64 -32.05 -40.91
C MET A 1 -40.32 -31.46 -41.42
N ARG A 2 -40.06 -31.37 -42.74
CA ARG A 2 -38.77 -30.86 -43.27
C ARG A 2 -38.40 -29.44 -42.81
N GLN A 3 -39.37 -28.51 -42.80
CA GLN A 3 -39.20 -27.14 -42.29
C GLN A 3 -38.83 -27.11 -40.80
N LEU A 4 -39.51 -27.92 -39.98
CA LEU A 4 -39.24 -28.06 -38.54
C LEU A 4 -37.85 -28.61 -38.25
N ILE A 5 -37.40 -29.61 -39.03
CA ILE A 5 -36.04 -30.18 -38.90
C ILE A 5 -34.98 -29.15 -39.30
N LEU A 6 -35.21 -28.39 -40.37
CA LEU A 6 -34.29 -27.33 -40.80
C LEU A 6 -34.17 -26.21 -39.77
N ILE A 7 -35.31 -25.76 -39.20
CA ILE A 7 -35.32 -24.70 -38.20
C ILE A 7 -34.67 -25.18 -36.90
N ALA A 8 -35.07 -26.34 -36.36
CA ALA A 8 -34.54 -26.86 -35.10
C ALA A 8 -33.07 -27.29 -35.21
N GLY A 9 -32.69 -27.94 -36.32
CA GLY A 9 -31.31 -28.33 -36.57
C GLY A 9 -30.40 -27.13 -36.82
N GLY A 10 -30.87 -26.16 -37.62
CA GLY A 10 -30.16 -24.91 -37.88
C GLY A 10 -29.96 -24.07 -36.62
N SER A 11 -31.00 -23.88 -35.81
CA SER A 11 -30.90 -23.13 -34.55
C SER A 11 -29.99 -23.81 -33.53
N THR A 12 -30.04 -25.14 -33.43
CA THR A 12 -29.14 -25.90 -32.54
C THR A 12 -27.68 -25.77 -32.98
N LEU A 13 -27.39 -25.86 -34.28
CA LEU A 13 -26.05 -25.68 -34.82
C LEU A 13 -25.52 -24.27 -34.52
N VAL A 14 -26.35 -23.24 -34.77
CA VAL A 14 -25.98 -21.84 -34.48
C VAL A 14 -25.72 -21.65 -33.00
N TYR A 15 -26.58 -22.16 -32.11
CA TYR A 15 -26.39 -22.07 -30.67
C TYR A 15 -25.11 -22.78 -30.21
N PHE A 16 -24.84 -23.98 -30.73
CA PHE A 16 -23.61 -24.72 -30.43
C PHE A 16 -22.36 -23.97 -30.87
N MET A 17 -22.37 -23.40 -32.08
CA MET A 17 -21.25 -22.60 -32.58
C MET A 17 -21.05 -21.32 -31.76
N LEU A 18 -22.13 -20.63 -31.37
CA LEU A 18 -22.05 -19.47 -30.49
C LEU A 18 -21.51 -19.85 -29.10
N ALA A 19 -21.94 -20.97 -28.53
CA ALA A 19 -21.43 -21.46 -27.25
C ALA A 19 -19.93 -21.79 -27.32
N LEU A 20 -19.47 -22.39 -28.42
CA LEU A 20 -18.05 -22.64 -28.64
C LEU A 20 -17.25 -21.35 -28.78
N ILE A 21 -17.71 -20.43 -29.65
CA ILE A 21 -16.99 -19.20 -29.98
C ILE A 21 -16.97 -18.21 -28.81
N MET A 22 -18.07 -18.08 -28.07
CA MET A 22 -18.20 -17.08 -26.99
C MET A 22 -17.83 -17.62 -25.61
N GLY A 23 -17.98 -18.93 -25.37
CA GLY A 23 -17.77 -19.54 -24.05
C GLY A 23 -16.53 -20.42 -24.01
N VAL A 24 -16.51 -21.48 -24.83
CA VAL A 24 -15.50 -22.54 -24.71
C VAL A 24 -14.12 -22.08 -25.17
N ILE A 25 -14.02 -21.45 -26.35
CA ILE A 25 -12.73 -21.01 -26.91
C ILE A 25 -12.10 -19.92 -26.02
N PRO A 26 -12.79 -18.82 -25.65
CA PRO A 26 -12.19 -17.81 -24.78
C PRO A 26 -11.86 -18.34 -23.38
N GLY A 27 -12.70 -19.23 -22.84
CA GLY A 27 -12.44 -19.87 -21.54
C GLY A 27 -11.20 -20.76 -21.58
N PHE A 28 -11.02 -21.52 -22.67
CA PHE A 28 -9.81 -22.33 -22.89
C PHE A 28 -8.56 -21.45 -23.03
N GLU A 29 -8.61 -20.40 -23.85
CA GLU A 29 -7.51 -19.43 -24.00
C GLU A 29 -7.14 -18.79 -22.65
N LEU A 30 -8.14 -18.36 -21.87
CA LEU A 30 -7.92 -17.76 -20.57
C LEU A 30 -7.28 -18.76 -19.58
N SER A 31 -7.71 -20.02 -19.59
CA SER A 31 -7.14 -21.08 -18.74
C SER A 31 -5.65 -21.36 -19.01
N GLN A 32 -5.15 -20.97 -20.19
CA GLN A 32 -3.75 -21.09 -20.59
C GLN A 32 -2.94 -19.82 -20.33
N THR A 33 -3.56 -18.76 -19.80
CA THR A 33 -2.87 -17.50 -19.52
C THR A 33 -1.83 -17.70 -18.42
N LEU A 34 -0.58 -17.43 -18.76
CA LEU A 34 0.51 -17.50 -17.79
C LEU A 34 0.45 -16.33 -16.80
N PRO A 35 0.97 -16.50 -15.58
CA PRO A 35 1.10 -15.40 -14.64
C PRO A 35 1.90 -14.24 -15.24
N GLY A 36 1.38 -13.02 -15.03
CA GLY A 36 2.06 -11.80 -15.41
C GLY A 36 3.34 -11.57 -14.61
N PRO A 37 4.18 -10.59 -15.02
CA PRO A 37 5.37 -10.21 -14.27
C PRO A 37 5.07 -9.90 -12.81
N GLY A 38 5.85 -10.47 -11.89
CA GLY A 38 5.72 -10.23 -10.46
C GLY A 38 4.51 -10.89 -9.78
N VAL A 39 3.60 -11.52 -10.54
CA VAL A 39 2.43 -12.22 -10.00
C VAL A 39 2.88 -13.52 -9.35
N LYS A 40 2.53 -13.69 -8.08
CA LYS A 40 2.88 -14.85 -7.26
C LYS A 40 1.64 -15.36 -6.53
N PRO A 41 1.59 -16.65 -6.16
CA PRO A 41 0.57 -17.15 -5.25
C PRO A 41 0.59 -16.38 -3.92
N LEU A 42 -0.60 -16.10 -3.38
CA LEU A 42 -0.74 -15.47 -2.07
C LEU A 42 -0.18 -16.39 -0.97
N THR A 43 0.47 -15.78 0.02
CA THR A 43 0.78 -16.43 1.29
C THR A 43 -0.51 -16.74 2.05
N ALA A 44 -0.43 -17.58 3.10
CA ALA A 44 -1.61 -17.97 3.88
C ALA A 44 -2.35 -16.77 4.48
N ILE A 45 -1.62 -15.78 5.00
CA ILE A 45 -2.21 -14.58 5.62
C ILE A 45 -2.82 -13.63 4.58
N GLU A 46 -2.23 -13.53 3.39
CA GLU A 46 -2.77 -12.74 2.29
C GLU A 46 -4.03 -13.41 1.69
N ALA A 47 -4.06 -14.74 1.61
CA ALA A 47 -5.24 -15.48 1.18
C ALA A 47 -6.41 -15.29 2.16
N GLU A 48 -6.16 -15.39 3.47
CA GLU A 48 -7.16 -15.07 4.49
C GLU A 48 -7.61 -13.60 4.37
N GLY A 49 -6.68 -12.68 4.15
CA GLY A 49 -6.99 -11.27 3.94
C GLY A 49 -7.89 -11.01 2.74
N ARG A 50 -7.70 -11.77 1.66
CA ARG A 50 -8.56 -11.75 0.49
C ARG A 50 -9.97 -12.26 0.83
N ASP A 51 -10.10 -13.31 1.63
CA ASP A 51 -11.42 -13.78 2.09
C ASP A 51 -12.12 -12.75 2.97
N VAL A 52 -11.36 -12.04 3.82
CA VAL A 52 -11.89 -10.88 4.58
C VAL A 52 -12.35 -9.78 3.63
N TYR A 53 -11.57 -9.45 2.60
CA TYR A 53 -11.92 -8.44 1.60
C TYR A 53 -13.23 -8.77 0.87
N VAL A 54 -13.40 -10.02 0.44
CA VAL A 54 -14.60 -10.50 -0.27
C VAL A 54 -15.81 -10.55 0.67
N SER A 55 -15.66 -11.15 1.86
CA SER A 55 -16.77 -11.31 2.81
C SER A 55 -17.34 -9.99 3.34
N ASN A 56 -16.54 -8.92 3.28
CA ASN A 56 -16.96 -7.58 3.67
C ASN A 56 -17.45 -6.72 2.50
N GLY A 57 -17.57 -7.29 1.30
CA GLY A 57 -18.06 -6.60 0.12
C GLY A 57 -17.14 -5.46 -0.35
N CYS A 58 -15.85 -5.48 0.00
CA CYS A 58 -14.92 -4.43 -0.39
C CYS A 58 -14.82 -4.31 -1.92
N SER A 59 -14.93 -5.44 -2.63
CA SER A 59 -14.95 -5.50 -4.10
C SER A 59 -16.13 -4.81 -4.75
N TYR A 60 -17.20 -4.51 -3.99
CA TYR A 60 -18.33 -3.77 -4.53
C TYR A 60 -17.93 -2.32 -4.77
N CYS A 61 -17.23 -1.66 -3.85
CA CYS A 61 -16.82 -0.27 -4.03
C CYS A 61 -15.42 -0.11 -4.63
N HIS A 62 -14.53 -1.06 -4.38
CA HIS A 62 -13.14 -1.00 -4.77
C HIS A 62 -12.83 -2.11 -5.78
N THR A 63 -12.68 -1.75 -7.05
CA THR A 63 -12.28 -2.71 -8.08
C THR A 63 -10.81 -3.10 -7.91
N GLN A 64 -10.43 -4.25 -8.45
CA GLN A 64 -9.03 -4.64 -8.67
C GLN A 64 -8.78 -4.85 -10.16
N GLN A 65 -9.18 -3.86 -10.96
CA GLN A 65 -9.01 -3.85 -12.41
C GLN A 65 -8.75 -2.43 -12.89
N VAL A 66 -7.50 -2.07 -13.14
CA VAL A 66 -7.18 -0.80 -13.78
C VAL A 66 -7.60 -0.88 -15.25
N ARG A 67 -8.55 -0.03 -15.68
CA ARG A 67 -9.05 -0.02 -17.06
C ARG A 67 -8.09 0.77 -17.95
N PRO A 68 -8.06 0.51 -19.28
CA PRO A 68 -7.28 1.28 -20.23
C PRO A 68 -7.93 2.64 -20.55
N LEU A 69 -8.26 3.40 -19.51
CA LEU A 69 -8.88 4.73 -19.60
C LEU A 69 -7.92 5.78 -19.01
N PRO A 70 -7.87 7.00 -19.57
CA PRO A 70 -7.00 8.06 -19.05
C PRO A 70 -7.19 8.34 -17.54
N GLU A 71 -8.43 8.24 -17.05
CA GLU A 71 -8.82 8.50 -15.66
C GLU A 71 -8.25 7.45 -14.70
N ASP A 72 -7.98 6.24 -15.19
CA ASP A 72 -7.51 5.11 -14.39
C ASP A 72 -5.99 5.05 -14.28
N LYS A 73 -5.25 5.85 -15.06
CA LYS A 73 -3.78 5.87 -15.07
C LYS A 73 -3.18 6.17 -13.70
N ILE A 74 -3.90 6.90 -12.85
CA ILE A 74 -3.49 7.19 -11.46
C ILE A 74 -3.47 5.94 -10.56
N PHE A 75 -4.14 4.86 -10.97
CA PHE A 75 -4.25 3.62 -10.21
C PHE A 75 -3.21 2.59 -10.60
N GLY A 76 -2.54 2.75 -11.74
CA GLY A 76 -1.52 1.84 -12.23
C GLY A 76 -1.55 1.72 -13.75
N ARG A 77 -0.90 0.67 -14.26
CA ARG A 77 -1.01 0.30 -15.67
C ARG A 77 -2.31 -0.48 -15.89
N PRO A 78 -2.87 -0.49 -17.12
CA PRO A 78 -4.01 -1.33 -17.43
C PRO A 78 -3.78 -2.78 -17.00
N SER A 79 -4.80 -3.39 -16.38
CA SER A 79 -4.76 -4.79 -15.97
C SER A 79 -4.75 -5.70 -17.19
N THR A 80 -4.01 -6.80 -17.09
CA THR A 80 -3.91 -7.85 -18.10
C THR A 80 -4.41 -9.17 -17.52
N ALA A 81 -4.80 -10.14 -18.36
CA ALA A 81 -5.31 -11.43 -17.87
C ALA A 81 -4.33 -12.14 -16.93
N GLY A 82 -3.02 -12.02 -17.16
CA GLY A 82 -1.99 -12.62 -16.32
C GLY A 82 -1.90 -12.03 -14.90
N ASP A 83 -2.43 -10.82 -14.66
CA ASP A 83 -2.47 -10.21 -13.32
C ASP A 83 -3.38 -10.97 -12.34
N PHE A 84 -4.33 -11.73 -12.89
CA PHE A 84 -5.30 -12.50 -12.14
C PHE A 84 -4.92 -13.98 -12.03
N ALA A 85 -3.72 -14.36 -12.49
CA ALA A 85 -3.24 -15.71 -12.26
C ALA A 85 -3.26 -16.01 -10.75
N TYR A 86 -3.88 -17.14 -10.39
CA TYR A 86 -4.14 -17.58 -9.01
C TYR A 86 -5.26 -16.86 -8.26
N GLN A 87 -6.06 -16.02 -8.92
CA GLN A 87 -7.24 -15.42 -8.32
C GLN A 87 -8.51 -16.05 -8.89
N THR A 88 -9.32 -16.68 -8.04
CA THR A 88 -10.63 -17.19 -8.44
C THR A 88 -11.63 -17.04 -7.30
N PRO A 89 -12.83 -16.45 -7.51
CA PRO A 89 -13.19 -15.64 -8.70
C PRO A 89 -12.39 -14.34 -8.74
N GLU A 90 -12.15 -13.76 -9.91
CA GLU A 90 -11.41 -12.51 -10.07
C GLU A 90 -12.18 -11.32 -9.45
N LEU A 91 -11.48 -10.46 -8.71
CA LEU A 91 -12.10 -9.33 -8.00
C LEU A 91 -12.14 -8.07 -8.86
N LEU A 92 -12.63 -8.22 -10.10
CA LEU A 92 -12.76 -7.11 -11.06
C LEU A 92 -13.72 -6.01 -10.55
N GLY A 93 -14.61 -6.40 -9.62
CA GLY A 93 -15.59 -5.55 -8.96
C GLY A 93 -16.87 -5.38 -9.79
N SER A 94 -17.93 -4.90 -9.13
CA SER A 94 -19.24 -4.68 -9.76
C SER A 94 -19.49 -3.21 -10.07
N GLU A 95 -18.89 -2.30 -9.29
CA GLU A 95 -18.94 -0.85 -9.48
C GLU A 95 -17.63 -0.22 -8.94
N ARG A 96 -17.37 1.04 -9.28
CA ARG A 96 -16.20 1.78 -8.78
C ARG A 96 -16.66 3.07 -8.11
N THR A 97 -17.04 2.93 -6.84
CA THR A 97 -17.39 4.06 -5.97
C THR A 97 -16.14 4.61 -5.26
N GLY A 98 -15.22 3.73 -4.86
CA GLY A 98 -13.90 4.07 -4.32
C GLY A 98 -12.77 3.94 -5.36
N PRO A 99 -11.53 4.34 -5.03
CA PRO A 99 -10.38 4.11 -5.90
C PRO A 99 -10.14 2.61 -6.15
N ASP A 100 -9.64 2.28 -7.34
CA ASP A 100 -9.18 0.92 -7.65
C ASP A 100 -8.00 0.54 -6.75
N LEU A 101 -7.91 -0.71 -6.29
CA LEU A 101 -6.91 -1.17 -5.34
C LEU A 101 -5.83 -2.09 -5.92
N THR A 102 -5.83 -2.36 -7.22
CA THR A 102 -4.88 -3.27 -7.88
C THR A 102 -3.42 -2.96 -7.55
N ASN A 103 -3.09 -1.67 -7.38
CA ASN A 103 -1.75 -1.19 -7.05
C ASN A 103 -1.75 -0.32 -5.77
N VAL A 104 -2.61 -0.64 -4.80
CA VAL A 104 -2.77 0.19 -3.61
C VAL A 104 -1.49 0.25 -2.77
N ALA A 105 -0.70 -0.83 -2.71
CA ALA A 105 0.49 -0.86 -1.89
C ALA A 105 1.64 0.00 -2.44
N GLU A 106 1.65 0.30 -3.74
CA GLU A 106 2.57 1.31 -4.31
C GLU A 106 2.09 2.74 -4.01
N ARG A 107 0.77 2.96 -3.99
CA ARG A 107 0.19 4.31 -3.80
C ARG A 107 -0.03 4.69 -2.33
N ARG A 108 -0.15 3.68 -1.46
CA ARG A 108 -0.48 3.73 -0.02
C ARG A 108 0.20 2.55 0.69
N GLY A 109 1.52 2.48 0.60
CA GLY A 109 2.36 1.38 1.12
C GLY A 109 2.47 1.28 2.65
N SER A 110 1.98 2.27 3.38
CA SER A 110 1.98 2.20 4.85
C SER A 110 0.86 1.30 5.37
N GLN A 111 1.24 0.21 6.05
CA GLN A 111 0.29 -0.61 6.81
C GLN A 111 -0.47 0.22 7.85
N LEU A 112 0.21 1.18 8.49
CA LEU A 112 -0.39 2.06 9.48
C LEU A 112 -1.49 2.92 8.88
N TRP A 113 -1.27 3.46 7.67
CA TRP A 113 -2.31 4.19 6.95
C TRP A 113 -3.52 3.31 6.68
N GLN A 114 -3.30 2.05 6.25
CA GLN A 114 -4.39 1.10 6.02
C GLN A 114 -5.17 0.80 7.30
N TYR A 115 -4.49 0.61 8.43
CA TYR A 115 -5.17 0.39 9.72
C TYR A 115 -5.99 1.60 10.15
N ILE A 116 -5.45 2.82 10.06
CA ILE A 116 -6.20 4.04 10.38
C ILE A 116 -7.41 4.18 9.45
N HIS A 117 -7.21 3.94 8.15
CA HIS A 117 -8.26 4.02 7.14
C HIS A 117 -9.39 3.00 7.38
N LEU A 118 -9.04 1.75 7.70
CA LEU A 118 -10.03 0.71 8.04
C LEU A 118 -10.76 1.03 9.34
N TYR A 119 -10.04 1.46 10.38
CA TYR A 119 -10.66 1.82 11.66
C TYR A 119 -11.62 2.99 11.50
N ASN A 120 -11.17 4.10 10.91
CA ASN A 120 -12.02 5.24 10.60
C ASN A 120 -11.50 5.96 9.35
N PRO A 121 -12.13 5.78 8.17
CA PRO A 121 -11.56 6.28 6.92
C PRO A 121 -11.49 7.81 6.86
N ARG A 122 -12.35 8.51 7.62
CA ARG A 122 -12.34 9.98 7.72
C ARG A 122 -11.12 10.52 8.47
N ALA A 123 -10.38 9.69 9.21
CA ALA A 123 -9.17 10.09 9.91
C ALA A 123 -8.00 10.40 8.97
N VAL A 124 -7.98 9.78 7.78
CA VAL A 124 -6.93 9.98 6.77
C VAL A 124 -7.49 10.47 5.42
N VAL A 125 -8.79 10.33 5.19
CA VAL A 125 -9.50 10.85 4.02
C VAL A 125 -10.79 11.52 4.49
N PRO A 126 -10.77 12.82 4.87
CA PRO A 126 -11.89 13.48 5.54
C PRO A 126 -13.24 13.39 4.82
N GLN A 127 -13.23 13.34 3.48
CA GLN A 127 -14.43 13.25 2.64
C GLN A 127 -14.82 11.81 2.29
N SER A 128 -14.25 10.81 2.97
CA SER A 128 -14.49 9.40 2.64
C SER A 128 -15.91 8.98 3.00
N ILE A 129 -16.58 8.36 2.03
CA ILE A 129 -17.88 7.68 2.19
C ILE A 129 -17.72 6.20 2.57
N MET A 130 -16.48 5.69 2.62
CA MET A 130 -16.23 4.31 3.02
C MET A 130 -16.76 4.07 4.46
N PRO A 131 -17.45 2.95 4.73
CA PRO A 131 -17.88 2.61 6.08
C PRO A 131 -16.66 2.36 6.99
N SER A 132 -16.86 2.53 8.30
CA SER A 132 -15.83 2.19 9.29
C SER A 132 -15.85 0.69 9.57
N PHE A 133 -14.67 0.09 9.64
CA PHE A 133 -14.44 -1.30 10.03
C PHE A 133 -13.83 -1.39 11.44
N ALA A 134 -14.15 -0.43 12.32
CA ALA A 134 -13.63 -0.39 13.70
C ALA A 134 -13.85 -1.70 14.48
N TRP A 135 -14.86 -2.50 14.13
CA TRP A 135 -15.14 -3.81 14.71
C TRP A 135 -14.06 -4.87 14.43
N MET A 136 -13.17 -4.65 13.45
CA MET A 136 -11.98 -5.49 13.21
C MET A 136 -10.81 -5.14 14.16
N PHE A 137 -10.99 -4.18 15.07
CA PHE A 137 -9.96 -3.72 15.98
C PHE A 137 -10.41 -3.91 17.43
N ARG A 138 -9.44 -3.93 18.35
CA ARG A 138 -9.70 -4.04 19.79
C ARG A 138 -9.15 -2.81 20.49
N VAL A 139 -9.89 -2.31 21.47
CA VAL A 139 -9.41 -1.30 22.41
C VAL A 139 -8.89 -2.04 23.64
N VAL A 140 -7.64 -1.79 24.01
CA VAL A 140 -6.97 -2.38 25.17
C VAL A 140 -6.35 -1.28 26.03
N ASP A 141 -6.24 -1.47 27.34
CA ASP A 141 -5.64 -0.45 28.21
C ASP A 141 -4.17 -0.18 27.87
N LYS A 142 -3.44 -1.22 27.48
CA LYS A 142 -2.03 -1.15 27.07
C LYS A 142 -1.76 -2.15 25.96
N ALA A 143 -1.05 -1.71 24.93
CA ALA A 143 -0.67 -2.60 23.84
C ALA A 143 0.29 -3.71 24.32
N PRO A 144 0.12 -4.95 23.85
CA PRO A 144 1.07 -6.03 24.08
C PRO A 144 2.47 -5.67 23.56
N LYS A 145 3.51 -6.29 24.12
CA LYS A 145 4.88 -6.10 23.63
C LYS A 145 4.98 -6.46 22.15
N GLY A 146 5.62 -5.60 21.36
CA GLY A 146 5.81 -5.79 19.92
C GLY A 146 4.62 -5.41 19.04
N VAL A 147 3.49 -4.99 19.64
CA VAL A 147 2.32 -4.49 18.89
C VAL A 147 2.30 -2.97 18.94
N THR A 148 2.44 -2.33 17.77
CA THR A 148 2.31 -0.88 17.65
C THR A 148 0.83 -0.52 17.63
N PRO A 149 0.34 0.30 18.58
CA PRO A 149 -1.03 0.80 18.51
C PRO A 149 -1.29 1.61 17.25
N VAL A 150 -2.52 1.59 16.76
CA VAL A 150 -2.96 2.44 15.66
C VAL A 150 -3.10 3.88 16.17
N PRO A 151 -2.27 4.84 15.72
CA PRO A 151 -2.36 6.22 16.16
C PRO A 151 -3.54 6.90 15.47
N LEU A 152 -4.49 7.36 16.26
CA LEU A 152 -5.70 8.01 15.77
C LEU A 152 -5.71 9.48 16.20
N PRO A 153 -6.16 10.39 15.32
CA PRO A 153 -6.45 11.75 15.75
C PRO A 153 -7.45 11.74 16.90
N LYS A 154 -7.31 12.68 17.84
CA LYS A 154 -8.13 12.74 19.06
C LYS A 154 -9.64 12.69 18.80
N ALA A 155 -10.10 13.27 17.69
CA ALA A 155 -11.51 13.24 17.30
C ALA A 155 -12.05 11.84 16.96
N PHE A 156 -11.17 10.89 16.65
CA PHE A 156 -11.50 9.51 16.25
C PHE A 156 -10.95 8.45 17.20
N ALA A 157 -10.09 8.84 18.14
CA ALA A 157 -9.54 7.96 19.16
C ALA A 157 -10.61 7.57 20.20
N PRO A 158 -10.50 6.38 20.81
CA PRO A 158 -11.38 6.01 21.93
C PRO A 158 -11.15 6.94 23.13
N SER A 159 -12.15 7.04 24.02
CA SER A 159 -12.07 7.87 25.23
C SER A 159 -11.01 7.39 26.22
N SER A 160 -10.67 6.10 26.20
CA SER A 160 -9.63 5.48 27.00
C SER A 160 -9.05 4.26 26.28
N GLY A 161 -7.82 3.88 26.65
CA GLY A 161 -7.08 2.77 26.04
C GLY A 161 -6.48 3.11 24.68
N VAL A 162 -5.93 2.10 24.03
CA VAL A 162 -5.28 2.17 22.72
C VAL A 162 -5.89 1.15 21.76
N VAL A 163 -5.92 1.49 20.48
CA VAL A 163 -6.47 0.62 19.43
C VAL A 163 -5.37 -0.29 18.88
N ILE A 164 -5.65 -1.59 18.81
CA ILE A 164 -4.79 -2.59 18.18
C ILE A 164 -5.56 -3.37 17.12
N PRO A 165 -4.91 -3.80 16.02
CA PRO A 165 -5.56 -4.63 15.02
C PRO A 165 -5.93 -6.01 15.59
N SER A 166 -7.00 -6.61 15.07
CA SER A 166 -7.24 -8.05 15.20
C SER A 166 -6.50 -8.81 14.09
N HIS A 167 -6.39 -10.13 14.24
CA HIS A 167 -5.87 -11.01 13.19
C HIS A 167 -6.56 -10.78 11.83
N LYS A 168 -7.88 -10.53 11.79
CA LYS A 168 -8.59 -10.24 10.53
C LYS A 168 -8.17 -8.91 9.91
N ALA A 169 -7.88 -7.89 10.72
CA ALA A 169 -7.37 -6.63 10.23
C ALA A 169 -5.94 -6.80 9.70
N GLU A 170 -5.10 -7.57 10.39
CA GLU A 170 -3.73 -7.91 9.96
C GLU A 170 -3.75 -8.68 8.64
N ALA A 171 -4.61 -9.69 8.51
CA ALA A 171 -4.81 -10.45 7.29
C ALA A 171 -5.23 -9.56 6.13
N LEU A 172 -6.27 -8.74 6.33
CA LEU A 172 -6.76 -7.81 5.31
C LEU A 172 -5.67 -6.84 4.86
N VAL A 173 -4.91 -6.26 5.80
CA VAL A 173 -3.82 -5.36 5.45
C VAL A 173 -2.68 -6.09 4.74
N ALA A 174 -2.33 -7.32 5.14
CA ALA A 174 -1.34 -8.13 4.43
C ALA A 174 -1.74 -8.32 2.97
N TYR A 175 -3.00 -8.68 2.70
CA TYR A 175 -3.53 -8.78 1.35
C TYR A 175 -3.46 -7.45 0.60
N LEU A 176 -3.91 -6.34 1.20
CA LEU A 176 -3.82 -5.02 0.56
C LEU A 176 -2.37 -4.63 0.24
N MET A 177 -1.41 -5.00 1.09
CA MET A 177 0.02 -4.75 0.87
C MET A 177 0.66 -5.65 -0.17
N SER A 178 0.05 -6.79 -0.50
CA SER A 178 0.48 -7.65 -1.60
C SER A 178 0.04 -7.13 -2.98
N LEU A 179 -0.91 -6.19 -3.04
CA LEU A 179 -1.44 -5.62 -4.29
C LEU A 179 -0.48 -4.59 -4.88
N LYS A 180 0.48 -5.11 -5.67
CA LYS A 180 1.51 -4.34 -6.39
C LYS A 180 1.62 -4.82 -7.83
N GLN A 181 1.38 -3.93 -8.78
CA GLN A 181 1.60 -4.22 -10.20
C GLN A 181 3.07 -4.04 -10.56
N ALA A 182 3.71 -5.12 -11.02
CA ALA A 182 5.01 -4.98 -11.64
C ALA A 182 4.89 -4.32 -13.03
N PRO A 183 5.92 -3.59 -13.49
CA PRO A 183 5.99 -3.10 -14.85
C PRO A 183 5.90 -4.25 -15.86
N LEU A 184 5.23 -4.02 -17.00
CA LEU A 184 5.25 -4.97 -18.10
C LEU A 184 6.57 -4.83 -18.88
N PRO A 185 7.21 -5.93 -19.28
CA PRO A 185 8.28 -5.90 -20.27
C PRO A 185 7.77 -5.20 -21.53
N HIS A 186 8.43 -4.09 -21.90
CA HIS A 186 8.09 -3.20 -23.03
C HIS A 186 6.86 -2.30 -22.81
N ALA A 187 7.04 -1.27 -21.97
CA ALA A 187 6.14 -0.11 -21.91
C ALA A 187 6.75 1.12 -22.60
N GLU A 188 7.45 0.93 -23.73
CA GLU A 188 7.73 2.03 -24.67
C GLU A 188 6.76 1.92 -25.85
N GLY A 189 5.70 2.73 -25.81
CA GLY A 189 4.88 3.09 -26.97
C GLY A 189 3.96 2.00 -27.54
N SER A 190 2.72 1.93 -27.06
CA SER A 190 1.59 1.58 -27.93
C SER A 190 0.29 2.20 -27.42
N GLU A 191 -0.05 3.36 -27.99
CA GLU A 191 -1.45 3.79 -28.07
C GLU A 191 -2.17 2.84 -29.05
N GLY A 192 -3.22 2.18 -28.56
CA GLY A 192 -4.30 1.58 -29.33
C GLY A 192 -3.94 0.50 -30.36
N ALA A 193 -4.25 -0.76 -30.07
CA ALA A 193 -5.04 -1.65 -30.94
C ALA A 193 -5.11 -3.07 -30.40
N ALA A 194 -6.17 -3.75 -30.80
CA ALA A 194 -6.53 -5.14 -30.56
C ALA A 194 -5.42 -6.17 -30.81
N ALA A 195 -5.62 -7.37 -30.25
CA ALA A 195 -4.92 -8.62 -30.57
C ALA A 195 -4.76 -8.83 -32.09
N PRO A 196 -3.71 -9.52 -32.60
CA PRO A 196 -3.56 -10.97 -32.35
C PRO A 196 -2.11 -11.55 -32.33
N SER A 197 -2.07 -12.81 -31.87
CA SER A 197 -1.23 -13.97 -32.26
C SER A 197 0.20 -13.79 -32.81
N GLY A 198 1.13 -14.59 -32.28
CA GLY A 198 2.32 -15.01 -33.02
C GLY A 198 3.49 -15.40 -32.12
N ALA A 199 3.61 -16.69 -31.81
CA ALA A 199 4.79 -17.25 -31.17
C ALA A 199 5.98 -17.29 -32.14
N SER A 200 7.16 -16.87 -31.68
CA SER A 200 8.44 -17.47 -32.08
C SER A 200 9.50 -17.26 -30.99
N GLY A 201 10.30 -18.31 -30.79
CA GLY A 201 11.07 -18.57 -29.58
C GLY A 201 12.29 -17.68 -29.39
N GLY A 202 12.52 -17.32 -28.13
CA GLY A 202 13.79 -16.78 -27.64
C GLY A 202 14.52 -17.84 -26.84
N SER A 203 15.74 -18.18 -27.29
CA SER A 203 16.72 -18.91 -26.49
C SER A 203 17.15 -18.06 -25.30
N ALA A 204 17.15 -18.70 -24.13
CA ALA A 204 17.56 -18.12 -22.87
C ALA A 204 19.08 -17.91 -22.80
N GLN A 205 19.52 -16.74 -22.36
CA GLN A 205 20.75 -16.60 -21.58
C GLN A 205 20.53 -15.68 -20.39
N THR A 206 20.53 -16.35 -19.24
CA THR A 206 20.55 -15.87 -17.87
C THR A 206 21.84 -15.11 -17.55
N THR A 207 21.72 -13.92 -16.95
CA THR A 207 22.71 -13.43 -15.99
C THR A 207 21.98 -12.87 -14.76
N ALA A 208 22.28 -13.42 -13.60
CA ALA A 208 21.75 -13.03 -12.30
C ALA A 208 22.48 -11.78 -11.76
N PRO A 209 21.82 -10.85 -11.05
CA PRO A 209 22.52 -9.80 -10.33
C PRO A 209 23.10 -10.32 -9.01
N LYS A 210 24.39 -10.10 -8.85
CA LYS A 210 25.18 -10.35 -7.64
C LYS A 210 24.75 -9.40 -6.52
N ALA A 211 24.59 -9.98 -5.33
CA ALA A 211 24.31 -9.31 -4.07
C ALA A 211 25.43 -8.36 -3.62
N ALA A 212 24.98 -7.32 -2.91
CA ALA A 212 25.61 -6.61 -1.80
C ALA A 212 27.04 -6.05 -1.97
N ALA A 213 27.10 -4.72 -2.08
CA ALA A 213 28.18 -3.93 -1.49
C ALA A 213 27.54 -2.91 -0.53
N GLN A 214 27.49 -3.27 0.75
CA GLN A 214 27.21 -2.34 1.84
C GLN A 214 28.28 -1.24 1.84
N GLN A 215 27.88 0.00 1.57
CA GLN A 215 28.74 1.16 1.81
C GLN A 215 28.59 1.59 3.27
N ALA A 216 29.69 1.51 4.02
CA ALA A 216 29.83 2.13 5.32
C ALA A 216 29.97 3.66 5.14
N GLY A 217 29.09 4.44 5.78
CA GLY A 217 29.31 5.86 6.08
C GLY A 217 28.63 6.92 5.21
N GLY A 218 27.69 6.56 4.33
CA GLY A 218 26.82 7.52 3.62
C GLY A 218 25.35 7.31 3.99
N ALA A 219 24.56 8.38 4.01
CA ALA A 219 23.12 8.33 4.23
C ALA A 219 22.47 7.44 3.16
N ASP A 220 21.77 6.38 3.57
CA ASP A 220 20.99 5.55 2.66
C ASP A 220 19.60 6.18 2.50
N ILE A 221 19.54 7.25 1.71
CA ILE A 221 18.30 8.02 1.49
C ILE A 221 17.19 7.16 0.86
N ALA A 222 17.56 6.18 0.02
CA ALA A 222 16.59 5.28 -0.60
C ALA A 222 15.94 4.35 0.45
N HIS A 223 16.76 3.77 1.33
CA HIS A 223 16.28 2.98 2.46
C HIS A 223 15.45 3.82 3.44
N GLY A 224 15.94 5.02 3.78
CA GLY A 224 15.23 5.97 4.62
C GLY A 224 13.86 6.37 4.07
N LYS A 225 13.78 6.62 2.76
CA LYS A 225 12.52 6.90 2.07
C LYS A 225 11.55 5.74 2.15
N GLN A 226 12.03 4.51 1.94
CA GLN A 226 11.18 3.32 2.02
C GLN A 226 10.60 3.17 3.43
N LEU A 227 11.45 3.26 4.46
CA LEU A 227 11.01 3.21 5.85
C LEU A 227 10.03 4.33 6.20
N TYR A 228 10.27 5.55 5.68
CA TYR A 228 9.35 6.67 5.83
C TYR A 228 7.99 6.39 5.18
N ASP A 229 7.97 5.90 3.95
CA ASP A 229 6.74 5.60 3.21
C ASP A 229 5.91 4.52 3.94
N ASP A 230 6.58 3.54 4.55
CA ASP A 230 5.95 2.43 5.25
C ASP A 230 5.39 2.84 6.63
N ASN A 231 6.05 3.77 7.34
CA ASN A 231 5.78 4.00 8.77
C ASN A 231 5.35 5.44 9.12
N CYS A 232 5.87 6.43 8.41
CA CYS A 232 5.70 7.85 8.73
C CYS A 232 4.68 8.53 7.81
N ALA A 233 4.64 8.13 6.54
CA ALA A 233 3.80 8.75 5.51
C ALA A 233 2.30 8.58 5.76
N ALA A 234 1.89 7.63 6.62
CA ALA A 234 0.50 7.50 7.04
C ALA A 234 -0.07 8.80 7.62
N CYS A 235 0.74 9.48 8.43
CA CYS A 235 0.37 10.70 9.14
C CYS A 235 0.99 11.92 8.47
N HIS A 236 2.28 11.86 8.12
CA HIS A 236 3.04 12.98 7.56
C HIS A 236 2.89 13.14 6.04
N GLN A 237 2.19 12.20 5.38
CA GLN A 237 1.98 12.14 3.92
C GLN A 237 3.27 11.91 3.13
N ALA A 238 3.16 11.34 1.93
CA ALA A 238 4.32 11.15 1.03
C ALA A 238 4.97 12.50 0.61
N THR A 239 4.22 13.60 0.69
CA THR A 239 4.66 14.97 0.41
C THR A 239 5.25 15.69 1.62
N GLY A 240 5.28 15.05 2.80
CA GLY A 240 5.75 15.65 4.05
C GLY A 240 4.88 16.79 4.57
N THR A 241 3.69 17.01 4.00
CA THR A 241 2.81 18.13 4.35
C THR A 241 1.94 17.86 5.59
N GLY A 242 1.91 16.61 6.06
CA GLY A 242 1.01 16.20 7.13
C GLY A 242 -0.46 16.41 6.78
N MET A 243 -1.28 16.53 7.82
CA MET A 243 -2.70 16.86 7.73
C MET A 243 -2.99 18.02 8.68
N ALA A 244 -3.40 19.17 8.15
CA ALA A 244 -3.68 20.35 8.95
C ALA A 244 -4.64 20.03 10.12
N GLY A 245 -4.25 20.44 11.33
CA GLY A 245 -5.01 20.19 12.56
C GLY A 245 -4.93 18.77 13.14
N ALA A 246 -4.35 17.79 12.41
CA ALA A 246 -4.24 16.40 12.87
C ALA A 246 -2.78 15.92 12.98
N PHE A 247 -1.95 16.16 11.96
CA PHE A 247 -0.56 15.73 11.89
C PHE A 247 0.32 16.84 11.31
N PRO A 248 1.44 17.20 11.95
CA PRO A 248 2.24 18.35 11.52
C PRO A 248 3.01 18.11 10.21
N PRO A 249 3.30 19.17 9.44
CA PRO A 249 4.20 19.08 8.29
C PRO A 249 5.64 18.85 8.73
N LEU A 250 6.35 18.00 7.98
CA LEU A 250 7.81 17.85 8.02
C LEU A 250 8.50 18.72 6.95
N LYS A 251 7.79 19.01 5.86
CA LYS A 251 8.24 19.94 4.83
C LYS A 251 8.38 21.34 5.40
N GLY A 252 9.58 21.92 5.31
CA GLY A 252 9.90 23.26 5.79
C GLY A 252 9.90 23.43 7.31
N ASN A 253 9.79 22.33 8.06
CA ASN A 253 9.70 22.37 9.52
C ASN A 253 11.02 22.84 10.14
N ALA A 254 10.95 23.71 11.16
CA ALA A 254 12.13 24.26 11.82
C ALA A 254 13.01 23.19 12.49
N VAL A 255 12.41 22.20 13.14
CA VAL A 255 13.14 21.09 13.81
C VAL A 255 13.83 20.19 12.79
N VAL A 256 13.16 19.93 11.65
CA VAL A 256 13.74 19.15 10.55
C VAL A 256 14.91 19.90 9.89
N ASN A 257 14.86 21.23 9.82
CA ASN A 257 15.92 22.03 9.21
C ASN A 257 16.96 22.55 10.23
N ASP A 258 16.81 22.27 11.53
CA ASP A 258 17.72 22.76 12.56
C ASP A 258 19.14 22.21 12.35
N ALA A 259 20.15 23.03 12.67
CA ALA A 259 21.54 22.63 12.63
C ALA A 259 21.88 21.58 13.69
N ASP A 260 21.20 21.61 14.84
CA ASP A 260 21.26 20.57 15.88
C ASP A 260 20.12 19.55 15.67
N PRO A 261 20.44 18.30 15.27
CA PRO A 261 19.42 17.29 15.02
C PRO A 261 18.85 16.67 16.31
N THR A 262 19.33 17.04 17.49
CA THR A 262 18.98 16.39 18.76
C THR A 262 17.47 16.31 19.00
N GLU A 263 16.74 17.40 18.75
CA GLU A 263 15.28 17.40 18.93
C GLU A 263 14.59 16.48 17.91
N HIS A 264 14.99 16.54 16.64
CA HIS A 264 14.42 15.70 15.58
C HIS A 264 14.62 14.21 15.91
N ILE A 265 15.85 13.83 16.29
CA ILE A 265 16.20 12.47 16.72
C ILE A 265 15.36 12.05 17.93
N HIS A 266 15.21 12.93 18.93
CA HIS A 266 14.44 12.64 20.14
C HIS A 266 12.96 12.37 19.81
N VAL A 267 12.36 13.19 18.95
CA VAL A 267 10.95 13.03 18.55
C VAL A 267 10.72 11.69 17.83
N VAL A 268 11.62 11.27 16.94
CA VAL A 268 11.49 9.98 16.25
C VAL A 268 11.68 8.80 17.22
N LEU A 269 12.67 8.88 18.12
CA LEU A 269 12.95 7.82 19.10
C LEU A 269 11.81 7.61 20.10
N PHE A 270 11.30 8.71 20.66
CA PHE A 270 10.45 8.68 21.86
C PHE A 270 9.01 9.10 21.59
N GLY A 271 8.70 9.48 20.36
CA GLY A 271 7.39 10.01 19.99
C GLY A 271 7.22 11.44 20.47
N LEU A 272 6.02 11.98 20.21
CA LEU A 272 5.66 13.34 20.59
C LEU A 272 4.15 13.45 20.74
N GLN A 273 3.69 14.22 21.74
CA GLN A 273 2.26 14.50 21.89
C GLN A 273 2.05 15.92 22.45
N GLY A 274 1.07 16.65 21.88
CA GLY A 274 0.56 17.88 22.46
C GLY A 274 1.46 19.11 22.34
N LYS A 275 2.60 19.01 21.63
CA LYS A 275 3.49 20.14 21.34
C LYS A 275 2.92 20.98 20.20
N ALA A 276 3.11 22.29 20.27
CA ALA A 276 2.80 23.18 19.16
C ALA A 276 3.95 23.16 18.14
N VAL A 277 3.60 23.05 16.87
CA VAL A 277 4.52 23.18 15.72
C VAL A 277 4.06 24.41 14.93
N ASP A 278 4.93 25.41 14.79
CA ASP A 278 4.63 26.68 14.12
C ASP A 278 3.36 27.38 14.64
N GLY A 279 3.14 27.34 15.96
CA GLY A 279 1.99 27.94 16.62
C GLY A 279 0.68 27.14 16.51
N VAL A 280 0.68 26.01 15.77
CA VAL A 280 -0.46 25.10 15.68
C VAL A 280 -0.26 23.93 16.64
N LYS A 281 -1.24 23.69 17.51
CA LYS A 281 -1.20 22.56 18.44
C LYS A 281 -1.65 21.28 17.74
N TYR A 282 -0.85 20.22 17.86
CA TYR A 282 -1.18 18.89 17.34
C TYR A 282 -1.38 17.92 18.52
N ASP A 283 -2.63 17.52 18.76
CA ASP A 283 -2.99 16.67 19.90
C ASP A 283 -2.82 15.16 19.58
N SER A 284 -2.67 14.79 18.31
CA SER A 284 -2.46 13.39 17.90
C SER A 284 -1.09 12.90 18.34
N PRO A 285 -0.98 11.74 19.03
CA PRO A 285 0.31 11.21 19.43
C PRO A 285 1.09 10.67 18.23
N MET A 286 2.34 11.10 18.08
CA MET A 286 3.34 10.44 17.24
C MET A 286 3.90 9.23 18.00
N PRO A 287 3.83 8.01 17.46
CA PRO A 287 4.40 6.83 18.09
C PRO A 287 5.91 6.95 18.34
N ALA A 288 6.39 6.27 19.38
CA ALA A 288 7.82 6.12 19.65
C ALA A 288 8.39 4.96 18.82
N TRP A 289 9.38 5.26 17.97
CA TRP A 289 9.94 4.25 17.06
C TRP A 289 11.24 3.62 17.54
N GLY A 290 11.78 4.09 18.67
CA GLY A 290 13.06 3.61 19.19
C GLY A 290 13.10 2.10 19.46
N GLN A 291 11.99 1.45 19.79
CA GLN A 291 11.99 0.00 20.01
C GLN A 291 11.81 -0.82 18.71
N GLN A 292 11.36 -0.19 17.63
CA GLN A 292 11.14 -0.86 16.35
C GLN A 292 12.31 -0.72 15.38
N PHE A 293 13.04 0.39 15.44
CA PHE A 293 14.14 0.67 14.52
C PHE A 293 15.48 0.77 15.24
N SER A 294 16.50 0.21 14.58
CA SER A 294 17.90 0.41 14.91
C SER A 294 18.33 1.86 14.74
N ASP A 295 19.47 2.21 15.32
CA ASP A 295 20.04 3.56 15.20
C ASP A 295 20.36 3.95 13.76
N LYS A 296 20.75 2.97 12.93
CA LYS A 296 20.97 3.19 11.51
C LYS A 296 19.68 3.47 10.76
N GLU A 297 18.63 2.68 10.99
CA GLU A 297 17.34 2.87 10.33
C GLU A 297 16.74 4.24 10.67
N ILE A 298 16.84 4.67 11.93
CA ILE A 298 16.40 6.01 12.34
C ILE A 298 17.25 7.10 11.68
N ALA A 299 18.57 6.92 11.58
CA ALA A 299 19.42 7.88 10.87
C ALA A 299 19.03 7.99 9.39
N ASP A 300 18.81 6.86 8.70
CA ASP A 300 18.40 6.84 7.30
C ASP A 300 17.03 7.55 7.10
N ILE A 301 16.04 7.30 7.96
CA ILE A 301 14.73 7.97 7.94
C ILE A 301 14.90 9.49 8.09
N ILE A 302 15.64 9.91 9.12
CA ILE A 302 15.84 11.33 9.44
C ILE A 302 16.59 12.02 8.29
N ASP A 303 17.59 11.38 7.69
CA ASP A 303 18.32 11.94 6.56
C ASP A 303 17.44 12.11 5.32
N PHE A 304 16.52 11.18 5.05
CA PHE A 304 15.50 11.37 4.02
C PHE A 304 14.61 12.58 4.35
N GLU A 305 14.05 12.66 5.56
CA GLU A 305 13.19 13.78 5.96
C GLU A 305 13.89 15.14 5.86
N ARG A 306 15.18 15.20 6.23
CA ARG A 306 16.01 16.42 6.24
C ARG A 306 16.47 16.86 4.85
N SER A 307 16.40 15.99 3.85
CA SER A 307 16.76 16.27 2.45
C SER A 307 15.55 16.33 1.50
N ALA A 308 14.40 15.81 1.90
CA ALA A 308 13.20 15.77 1.09
C ALA A 308 12.44 17.11 1.07
N TRP A 309 11.61 17.30 0.04
CA TRP A 309 10.63 18.39 -0.07
C TRP A 309 11.19 19.82 0.03
N GLY A 310 12.49 20.01 -0.22
CA GLY A 310 13.18 21.30 -0.09
C GLY A 310 13.76 21.57 1.30
N ASN A 311 13.74 20.57 2.19
CA ASN A 311 14.48 20.61 3.44
C ASN A 311 16.00 20.58 3.15
N HIS A 312 16.76 21.15 4.08
CA HIS A 312 18.20 21.39 3.98
C HIS A 312 18.90 21.09 5.31
N GLY A 313 18.32 20.23 6.14
CA GLY A 313 18.92 19.78 7.39
C GLY A 313 20.21 18.99 7.13
N LYS A 314 21.22 19.15 7.98
CA LYS A 314 22.46 18.38 7.91
C LYS A 314 22.18 16.89 8.11
N GLN A 315 22.81 16.03 7.32
CA GLN A 315 22.75 14.58 7.53
C GLN A 315 23.34 14.18 8.88
N ILE A 316 22.84 13.09 9.44
CA ILE A 316 23.20 12.56 10.74
C ILE A 316 23.78 11.16 10.62
N THR A 317 24.27 10.63 11.73
CA THR A 317 24.84 9.28 11.79
C THR A 317 24.10 8.42 12.80
N ALA A 318 24.27 7.10 12.69
CA ALA A 318 23.79 6.16 13.71
C ALA A 318 24.38 6.47 15.10
N ALA A 319 25.59 7.04 15.17
CA ALA A 319 26.20 7.43 16.44
C ALA A 319 25.47 8.63 17.09
N ASP A 320 24.99 9.58 16.30
CA ASP A 320 24.16 10.69 16.79
C ASP A 320 22.85 10.16 17.39
N VAL A 321 22.21 9.22 16.70
CA VAL A 321 21.00 8.55 17.19
C VAL A 321 21.27 7.79 18.48
N ALA A 322 22.34 6.98 18.53
CA ALA A 322 22.74 6.24 19.71
C ALA A 322 23.00 7.17 20.91
N ALA A 323 23.62 8.32 20.68
CA ALA A 323 23.90 9.31 21.72
C ALA A 323 22.62 9.92 22.31
N VAL A 324 21.63 10.25 21.48
CA VAL A 324 20.33 10.74 21.96
C VAL A 324 19.55 9.63 22.65
N ARG A 325 19.56 8.41 22.09
CA ARG A 325 18.90 7.23 22.67
C ARG A 325 19.40 6.93 24.08
N ALA A 326 20.72 6.95 24.28
CA ALA A 326 21.34 6.70 25.58
C ALA A 326 20.94 7.75 26.63
N LYS A 327 20.69 9.00 26.21
CA LYS A 327 20.27 10.10 27.09
C LYS A 327 18.78 10.07 27.44
N GLY A 328 17.94 9.47 26.60
CA GLY A 328 16.47 9.55 26.68
C GLY A 328 15.74 8.39 27.37
N ALA A 329 16.42 7.48 28.08
CA ALA A 329 15.75 6.47 28.90
C ALA A 329 15.15 7.03 30.23
N GLY A 330 15.07 8.36 30.40
CA GLY A 330 14.83 8.97 31.71
C GLY A 330 14.15 10.35 31.77
N LYS A 331 13.41 10.81 30.75
CA LYS A 331 12.51 11.98 30.88
C LYS A 331 11.27 11.85 30.02
#